data_AF-A0A3M2FV12-F1
#
_entry.id   AF-A0A3M2FV12-F1
#
_cell.length_a   1.000
_cell.length_b   1.000
_cell.length_c   1.000
_cell.angle_alpha   90.00
_cell.angle_beta   90.00
_cell.angle_gamma   90.00
#
_symmetry.space_group_name_H-M   'P 1'
#
loop_
_entity.id
_entity.type
_entity.pdbx_description
1 polymer ?
#
loop_
_entity_poly.entity_id
_entity_poly.type
_entity_poly.pdbx_seq_one_letter_code
_entity_poly.pdbx_strand_id
1 'polypeptide(L)'
;PELATSVVAAFRDEGDIAVGNVIGSNIFNVLGIIGPVAVVAPVQAGGVAAVDLWAMVGVAVLLLPLMRTGFRLVRWEGALLLLLYAGFVARLALS
;
A
#
# COMPACT_ATOMS: atom_id res chain seq x y z
N PRO A 1 10.84 9.58 2.89
CA PRO A 1 10.20 10.91 2.75
C PRO A 1 8.66 10.84 2.78
N GLU A 2 8.05 9.98 1.96
CA GLU A 2 6.58 9.87 1.80
C GLU A 2 5.86 9.46 3.08
N LEU A 3 6.46 8.55 3.85
CA LEU A 3 5.89 8.11 5.13
C LEU A 3 5.85 9.26 6.14
N ALA A 4 6.89 10.11 6.17
CA ALA A 4 6.92 11.28 7.03
C ALA A 4 5.87 12.33 6.63
N THR A 5 5.66 12.57 5.33
CA THR A 5 4.64 13.51 4.85
C THR A 5 3.22 13.02 5.12
N SER A 6 2.95 11.72 4.93
CA SER A 6 1.64 11.12 5.27
C SER A 6 1.37 11.15 6.78
N VAL A 7 2.38 10.89 7.61
CA VAL A 7 2.24 10.93 9.08
C VAL A 7 1.97 12.37 9.55
N VAL A 8 2.68 13.36 9.02
CA VAL A 8 2.44 14.77 9.38
C VAL A 8 1.04 15.23 8.97
N ALA A 9 0.55 14.83 7.80
CA ALA A 9 -0.83 15.13 7.39
C ALA A 9 -1.87 14.45 8.31
N ALA A 10 -1.65 13.19 8.67
CA ALA A 10 -2.51 12.48 9.61
C ALA A 10 -2.55 13.11 11.01
N PHE A 11 -1.41 13.64 11.49
CA PHE A 11 -1.34 14.37 12.77
C PHE A 11 -2.05 15.73 12.75
N ARG A 12 -2.30 16.30 11.57
CA ARG A 12 -3.01 17.58 11.38
C ARG A 12 -4.53 17.42 11.21
N ASP A 13 -5.06 16.23 11.47
CA ASP A 13 -6.47 15.85 11.23
C ASP A 13 -6.87 15.92 9.75
N GLU A 14 -5.87 15.98 8.85
CA GLU A 14 -6.02 15.94 7.40
C GLU A 14 -5.94 14.48 6.89
N GLY A 15 -6.73 13.60 7.51
CA GLY A 15 -6.73 12.15 7.22
C GLY A 15 -6.98 11.84 5.74
N ASP A 16 -7.87 12.61 5.11
CA ASP A 16 -8.22 12.46 3.69
C ASP A 16 -7.02 12.74 2.77
N ILE A 17 -6.17 13.72 3.15
CA ILE A 17 -4.93 14.07 2.43
C ILE A 17 -3.87 12.99 2.63
N ALA A 18 -3.75 12.44 3.85
CA ALA A 18 -2.82 11.34 4.12
C ALA A 18 -3.16 10.09 3.29
N VAL A 19 -4.44 9.73 3.20
CA VAL A 19 -4.92 8.60 2.39
C VAL A 19 -4.72 8.87 0.89
N GLY A 20 -5.05 10.07 0.43
CA GLY A 20 -4.80 10.50 -0.95
C GLY A 20 -3.32 10.42 -1.33
N ASN A 21 -2.42 10.81 -0.43
CA ASN A 21 -0.97 10.71 -0.65
C ASN A 21 -0.51 9.26 -0.79
N VAL A 22 -0.95 8.37 0.12
CA VAL A 22 -0.56 6.94 0.08
C VAL A 22 -1.00 6.28 -1.23
N ILE A 23 -2.22 6.56 -1.70
CA ILE A 23 -2.77 5.97 -2.91
C ILE A 23 -2.13 6.57 -4.15
N GLY A 24 -2.01 7.90 -4.18
CA GLY A 24 -1.36 8.63 -5.28
C GLY A 24 0.08 8.18 -5.49
N SER A 25 0.87 8.07 -4.42
CA SER A 25 2.26 7.59 -4.48
C SER A 25 2.34 6.14 -4.97
N ASN A 26 1.47 5.23 -4.53
CA ASN A 26 1.46 3.85 -5.02
C ASN A 26 1.10 3.75 -6.51
N ILE A 27 0.08 4.50 -6.96
CA ILE A 27 -0.30 4.54 -8.37
C ILE A 27 0.84 5.12 -9.22
N PHE A 28 1.46 6.21 -8.77
CA PHE A 28 2.58 6.84 -9.47
C PHE A 28 3.80 5.92 -9.51
N ASN A 29 4.13 5.22 -8.44
CA ASN A 29 5.26 4.29 -8.42
C ASN A 29 5.04 3.12 -9.38
N VAL A 30 3.83 2.54 -9.42
CA VAL A 30 3.53 1.44 -10.34
C VAL A 30 3.47 1.91 -11.79
N LEU A 31 2.74 2.99 -12.09
CA LEU A 31 2.51 3.43 -13.47
C LEU A 31 3.61 4.32 -14.01
N GLY A 32 4.11 5.25 -13.19
CA GLY A 32 5.11 6.24 -13.59
C GLY A 32 6.55 5.75 -13.51
N ILE A 33 6.87 4.84 -12.59
CA ILE A 33 8.22 4.28 -12.45
C ILE A 33 8.29 2.87 -13.06
N ILE A 34 7.52 1.91 -12.52
CA ILE A 34 7.62 0.51 -12.95
C ILE A 34 7.14 0.33 -14.39
N GLY A 35 6.07 1.01 -14.81
CA GLY A 35 5.52 0.93 -16.17
C GLY A 35 6.57 1.20 -17.27
N PRO A 36 7.18 2.39 -17.32
CA PRO A 36 8.23 2.69 -18.28
C PRO A 36 9.45 1.77 -18.16
N VAL A 37 9.87 1.44 -16.93
CA VAL A 37 10.98 0.51 -16.69
C VAL A 37 10.68 -0.85 -17.32
N ALA A 38 9.47 -1.39 -17.15
CA ALA A 38 9.07 -2.68 -17.69
C ALA A 38 8.96 -2.70 -19.23
N VAL A 39 8.68 -1.56 -19.86
CA VAL A 39 8.69 -1.41 -21.34
C VAL A 39 10.11 -1.44 -21.89
N VAL A 40 11.05 -0.77 -21.21
CA VAL A 40 12.45 -0.68 -21.67
C VAL A 40 13.25 -1.93 -21.31
N ALA A 41 13.07 -2.46 -20.10
CA ALA A 41 13.76 -3.61 -19.56
C ALA A 41 12.73 -4.54 -18.88
N PRO A 42 12.37 -5.69 -19.47
CA PRO A 42 11.39 -6.60 -18.89
C PRO A 42 11.76 -6.97 -17.45
N VAL A 43 10.90 -6.58 -16.50
CA VAL A 43 11.09 -6.87 -15.09
C VAL A 43 10.82 -8.35 -14.85
N GLN A 44 11.86 -9.12 -14.49
CA GLN A 44 11.70 -10.52 -14.14
C GLN A 44 11.26 -10.66 -12.68
N ALA A 45 10.10 -11.25 -12.44
CA ALA A 45 9.55 -11.50 -11.11
C ALA A 45 10.13 -12.76 -10.44
N GLY A 46 11.33 -13.20 -10.82
CA GLY A 46 11.89 -14.52 -10.51
C GLY A 46 12.11 -14.85 -9.03
N GLY A 47 11.88 -13.90 -8.11
CA GLY A 47 11.95 -14.10 -6.66
C GLY A 47 10.68 -13.75 -5.89
N VAL A 48 9.59 -13.41 -6.58
CA VAL A 48 8.31 -13.06 -5.92
C VAL A 48 7.38 -14.26 -5.99
N ALA A 49 6.99 -14.81 -4.84
CA ALA A 49 6.05 -15.92 -4.82
C ALA A 49 4.66 -15.44 -5.24
N ALA A 50 3.90 -16.27 -5.95
CA ALA A 50 2.54 -15.92 -6.38
C ALA A 50 1.64 -15.54 -5.19
N VAL A 51 1.85 -16.17 -4.03
CA VAL A 51 1.13 -15.84 -2.79
C VAL A 51 1.40 -14.41 -2.32
N ASP A 52 2.58 -13.86 -2.59
CA ASP A 52 2.96 -12.50 -2.21
C ASP A 52 2.18 -11.50 -3.06
N LEU A 53 2.13 -11.75 -4.37
CA LEU A 53 1.35 -10.96 -5.32
C LEU A 53 -0.14 -10.98 -4.97
N TRP A 54 -0.70 -12.17 -4.70
CA TRP A 54 -2.11 -12.29 -4.32
C TRP A 54 -2.42 -11.61 -2.98
N ALA A 55 -1.50 -11.67 -2.01
CA ALA A 55 -1.64 -10.94 -0.75
C ALA A 55 -1.67 -9.42 -0.98
N MET A 56 -0.78 -8.88 -1.82
CA MET A 56 -0.77 -7.45 -2.15
C MET A 56 -2.07 -7.01 -2.85
N VAL A 57 -2.54 -7.80 -3.83
CA VAL A 57 -3.82 -7.54 -4.51
C VAL A 57 -4.99 -7.62 -3.52
N GLY A 58 -5.00 -8.61 -2.63
CA GLY A 58 -6.03 -8.76 -1.60
C GLY A 58 -6.12 -7.55 -0.69
N VAL A 59 -4.98 -7.02 -0.22
CA VAL A 59 -4.95 -5.79 0.61
C VAL A 59 -5.40 -4.57 -0.20
N ALA A 60 -5.00 -4.45 -1.47
CA ALA A 60 -5.45 -3.36 -2.34
C ALA A 60 -6.97 -3.37 -2.54
N VAL A 61 -7.56 -4.55 -2.75
CA VAL A 61 -9.02 -4.73 -2.85
C VAL A 61 -9.70 -4.45 -1.52
N LEU A 62 -9.13 -4.89 -0.40
CA LEU A 62 -9.64 -4.62 0.95
C LEU A 62 -9.69 -3.12 1.25
N LEU A 63 -8.74 -2.33 0.76
CA LEU A 63 -8.77 -0.88 0.93
C LEU A 63 -9.99 -0.21 0.27
N LEU A 64 -10.53 -0.76 -0.82
CA LEU A 64 -11.68 -0.17 -1.54
C LEU A 64 -12.94 0.02 -0.66
N PRO A 65 -13.45 -1.01 0.06
CA PRO A 65 -14.58 -0.82 0.97
C PRO A 65 -14.22 0.02 2.20
N LEU A 66 -13.01 -0.09 2.75
CA LEU A 66 -12.54 0.72 3.88
C LEU A 66 -12.54 2.22 3.57
N MET A 67 -12.35 2.58 2.31
CA MET A 67 -12.32 3.96 1.87
C MET A 67 -13.70 4.55 1.56
N ARG A 68 -14.76 3.74 1.54
CA ARG A 68 -16.13 4.22 1.25
C ARG A 68 -16.64 5.20 2.31
N THR A 69 -16.10 5.18 3.52
CA THR A 69 -16.39 6.10 4.62
C THR A 69 -15.63 7.44 4.47
N GLY A 70 -15.68 8.03 3.27
CA GLY A 70 -15.19 9.39 3.02
C GLY A 70 -13.68 9.57 3.20
N PHE A 71 -12.87 8.59 2.76
CA PHE A 71 -11.40 8.63 2.86
C PHE A 71 -10.83 8.71 4.29
N ARG A 72 -11.64 8.44 5.31
CA ARG A 72 -11.19 8.37 6.69
C ARG A 72 -10.97 6.94 7.12
N LEU A 73 -9.72 6.62 7.47
CA LEU A 73 -9.40 5.38 8.18
C LEU A 73 -9.62 5.58 9.68
N VAL A 74 -10.49 4.77 10.28
CA VAL A 74 -10.64 4.75 11.73
C VAL A 74 -9.55 3.90 12.39
N ARG A 75 -9.38 4.06 13.72
CA ARG A 75 -8.29 3.41 14.47
C ARG A 75 -8.26 1.87 14.30
N TRP A 76 -9.44 1.24 14.28
CA TRP A 76 -9.57 -0.22 14.14
C TRP A 76 -9.21 -0.72 12.74
N GLU A 77 -9.53 0.06 11.71
CA GLU A 77 -9.16 -0.21 10.32
C GLU A 77 -7.64 -0.13 10.15
N GLY A 78 -7.01 0.90 10.71
CA GLY A 78 -5.55 1.02 10.73
C GLY A 78 -4.89 -0.14 11.48
N ALA A 79 -5.45 -0.56 12.62
CA ALA A 79 -4.94 -1.71 13.38
C ALA A 79 -5.04 -3.02 12.58
N LEU A 80 -6.15 -3.25 11.87
CA LEU A 80 -6.33 -4.40 10.99
C LEU A 80 -5.26 -4.43 9.88
N LEU A 81 -5.04 -3.28 9.21
CA LEU A 81 -4.02 -3.18 8.16
C LEU A 81 -2.60 -3.40 8.68
N LEU A 82 -2.29 -2.89 9.88
CA LEU A 82 -1.00 -3.12 10.54
C LEU A 82 -0.79 -4.60 10.89
N LEU A 83 -1.83 -5.28 11.38
CA LEU A 83 -1.77 -6.72 11.68
C LEU A 83 -1.55 -7.55 10.41
N LEU A 84 -2.26 -7.22 9.32
CA LEU A 84 -2.06 -7.87 8.03
C LEU A 84 -0.64 -7.65 7.51
N TYR A 85 -0.12 -6.43 7.62
CA TYR A 85 1.26 -6.12 7.24
C TYR A 85 2.29 -6.88 8.09
N ALA A 86 2.12 -6.91 9.40
CA ALA A 86 3.00 -7.66 10.30
C ALA A 86 2.98 -9.16 9.99
N GLY A 87 1.80 -9.74 9.74
CA GLY A 87 1.65 -11.13 9.33
C GLY A 87 2.33 -11.42 7.98
N PHE A 88 2.21 -10.52 7.01
CA PHE A 88 2.88 -10.63 5.72
C PHE A 88 4.41 -10.60 5.87
N VAL A 89 4.95 -9.66 6.66
CA VAL A 89 6.40 -9.54 6.92
C VAL A 89 6.92 -10.76 7.68
N ALA A 90 6.18 -11.25 8.68
CA ALA A 90 6.58 -12.46 9.42
C ALA A 90 6.64 -13.68 8.50
N ARG A 91 5.65 -13.86 7.62
CA ARG A 91 5.67 -14.95 6.64
C ARG A 91 6.86 -14.83 5.68
N LEU A 92 7.15 -13.62 5.20
CA LEU A 92 8.30 -13.37 4.32
C LEU A 92 9.65 -13.61 5.02
N ALA A 93 9.76 -13.27 6.31
CA ALA A 93 10.97 -13.51 7.10
C ALA A 93 11.21 -14.98 7.44
N LEU A 94 10.15 -15.80 7.41
CA LEU A 94 10.18 -17.24 7.70
C LEU A 94 10.29 -18.12 6.45
N SER A 95 10.16 -17.54 5.25
CA SER A 95 10.27 -18.22 3.94
C SER A 95 11.66 -18.05 3.34
#